data_AF-A0A7X4E6B9-F1
#
_entry.id   AF-A0A7X4E6B9-F1
#
_cell.length_a   1.000
_cell.length_b   1.000
_cell.length_c   1.000
_cell.angle_alpha   90.00
_cell.angle_beta   90.00
_cell.angle_gamma   90.00
#
_symmetry.space_group_name_H-M   'P 1'
#
loop_
_entity.id
_entity.type
_entity.pdbx_description
1 polymer ?
#
loop_
_entity_poly.entity_id
_entity_poly.type
_entity_poly.pdbx_seq_one_letter_code
_entity_poly.pdbx_strand_id
1 'polypeptide(L)'
;MVGGFLGAGKTTAILRLAHHLTDAGQRVGLITNDQSVGLVDTTLARAEGFPVEEITGGCFCCRFNTLMDAADKLTADARPDVFIAEPVGSCTDLRAAVSYPLRRMYGDAFEIAPLSVLVDPIRALRILELEPGRSFSEKVRYVYDRQLAEADVIVVNKTDIVDGGRLASLRQGLAERYPQAEVIAMSAREGDGVAGWFDRVTGGALGLDASPDVDYETYAEGEALLGWLNATVRVTAGAPFDGNALLRELAGRIAVTVGAGEIAHLKMTLTAEELPSDIAVLNLVAGDRGAEMAHTLKAPIDAGELILNLRAEADPELLHDAALAALRGWEAEAAGRRAAVDHIEHFRPAKPEPTYRMATATA
;
A
#
# COMPACT_ATOMS: atom_id res chain seq x y z
N MET A 1 -12.32 -2.86 -5.76
CA MET A 1 -11.15 -2.95 -4.86
C MET A 1 -9.90 -2.61 -5.64
N VAL A 2 -8.90 -2.00 -4.99
CA VAL A 2 -7.64 -1.61 -5.63
C VAL A 2 -6.48 -2.30 -4.91
N GLY A 3 -6.09 -3.47 -5.41
CA GLY A 3 -4.96 -4.26 -4.91
C GLY A 3 -3.62 -3.85 -5.51
N GLY A 4 -2.57 -4.61 -5.20
CA GLY A 4 -1.21 -4.34 -5.67
C GLY A 4 -0.17 -4.48 -4.57
N PHE A 5 1.03 -4.90 -4.98
CA PHE A 5 2.11 -5.18 -4.04
C PHE A 5 2.52 -3.91 -3.25
N LEU A 6 3.11 -4.11 -2.07
CA LEU A 6 3.54 -3.05 -1.15
C LEU A 6 4.31 -1.94 -1.88
N GLY A 7 3.97 -0.67 -1.70
CA GLY A 7 4.67 0.44 -2.38
C GLY A 7 4.32 0.65 -3.87
N ALA A 8 3.33 -0.04 -4.45
CA ALA A 8 2.86 0.20 -5.83
C ALA A 8 2.14 1.56 -6.03
N GLY A 9 1.85 2.30 -4.95
CA GLY A 9 1.16 3.59 -5.00
C GLY A 9 -0.37 3.49 -4.95
N LYS A 10 -0.89 2.46 -4.26
CA LYS A 10 -2.33 2.22 -4.05
C LYS A 10 -3.03 3.41 -3.41
N THR A 11 -2.58 3.86 -2.24
CA THR A 11 -3.13 5.01 -1.51
C THR A 11 -3.27 6.25 -2.39
N THR A 12 -2.20 6.62 -3.11
CA THR A 12 -2.21 7.80 -4.00
C THR A 12 -3.22 7.63 -5.14
N ALA A 13 -3.33 6.43 -5.71
CA ALA A 13 -4.28 6.14 -6.76
C ALA A 13 -5.74 6.17 -6.27
N ILE A 14 -6.03 5.58 -5.11
CA ILE A 14 -7.39 5.57 -4.55
C ILE A 14 -7.86 6.97 -4.15
N LEU A 15 -6.98 7.82 -3.61
CA LEU A 15 -7.31 9.20 -3.27
C LEU A 15 -7.61 10.02 -4.53
N ARG A 16 -6.84 9.82 -5.61
CA ARG A 16 -7.13 10.48 -6.88
C ARG A 16 -8.45 10.03 -7.48
N LEU A 17 -8.76 8.73 -7.42
CA LEU A 17 -10.05 8.20 -7.86
C LEU A 17 -11.19 8.76 -6.99
N ALA A 18 -11.00 8.85 -5.67
CA ALA A 18 -11.98 9.40 -4.74
C ALA A 18 -12.31 10.86 -5.06
N HIS A 19 -11.29 11.68 -5.32
CA HIS A 19 -11.47 13.07 -5.78
C HIS A 19 -12.21 13.13 -7.10
N HIS A 20 -11.81 12.34 -8.10
CA HIS A 20 -12.49 12.28 -9.39
C HIS A 20 -13.98 11.95 -9.28
N LEU A 21 -14.33 10.95 -8.45
CA LEU A 21 -15.72 10.56 -8.21
C LEU A 21 -16.49 11.65 -7.45
N THR A 22 -15.85 12.31 -6.49
CA THR A 22 -16.45 13.42 -5.73
C THR A 22 -16.73 14.62 -6.63
N ASP A 23 -15.80 14.96 -7.52
CA ASP A 23 -15.97 16.01 -8.54
C ASP A 23 -17.11 15.67 -9.52
N ALA A 24 -17.35 14.38 -9.75
CA ALA A 24 -18.49 13.88 -10.51
C ALA A 24 -19.80 13.80 -9.68
N GLY A 25 -19.79 14.26 -8.43
CA GLY A 25 -20.96 14.34 -7.54
C GLY A 25 -21.29 13.06 -6.77
N GLN A 26 -20.41 12.05 -6.78
CA GLN A 26 -20.57 10.82 -6.01
C GLN A 26 -20.04 11.00 -4.58
N ARG A 27 -20.71 10.40 -3.60
CA ARG A 27 -20.19 10.32 -2.23
C ARG A 27 -19.30 9.08 -2.10
N VAL A 28 -18.06 9.27 -1.67
CA VAL A 28 -17.07 8.19 -1.59
C VAL A 28 -16.82 7.81 -0.13
N GLY A 29 -16.82 6.51 0.15
CA GLY A 29 -16.35 5.93 1.41
C GLY A 29 -15.08 5.11 1.17
N LEU A 30 -14.05 5.34 1.98
CA LEU A 30 -12.78 4.63 1.87
C LEU A 30 -12.67 3.57 2.96
N ILE A 31 -12.23 2.37 2.58
CA ILE A 31 -11.90 1.30 3.52
C ILE A 31 -10.43 0.93 3.29
N THR A 32 -9.57 1.29 4.25
CA THR A 32 -8.15 0.98 4.22
C THR A 32 -7.85 -0.21 5.12
N ASN A 33 -6.81 -0.97 4.80
CA ASN A 33 -6.48 -2.17 5.55
C ASN A 33 -4.98 -2.38 5.66
N ASP A 34 -4.57 -2.77 6.86
CA ASP A 34 -3.23 -3.25 7.11
C ASP A 34 -3.25 -4.27 8.27
N GLN A 35 -2.11 -4.87 8.56
CA GLN A 35 -2.01 -5.85 9.65
C GLN A 35 -1.96 -5.21 11.05
N SER A 36 -1.87 -3.89 11.15
CA SER A 36 -1.65 -3.12 12.40
C SER A 36 -2.47 -1.84 12.46
N VAL A 37 -2.45 -1.17 13.63
CA VAL A 37 -3.02 0.16 13.84
C VAL A 37 -2.04 1.28 13.43
N GLY A 38 -2.55 2.49 13.24
CA GLY A 38 -1.71 3.69 13.08
C GLY A 38 -1.19 3.86 11.66
N LEU A 39 -2.05 3.60 10.67
CA LEU A 39 -1.65 3.62 9.27
C LEU A 39 -1.48 5.02 8.74
N VAL A 40 -0.32 5.23 8.11
CA VAL A 40 -0.06 6.44 7.35
C VAL A 40 -1.13 6.65 6.27
N ASP A 41 -1.62 5.57 5.65
CA ASP A 41 -2.64 5.64 4.59
C ASP A 41 -3.98 6.19 5.09
N THR A 42 -4.42 5.74 6.26
CA THR A 42 -5.66 6.23 6.89
C THR A 42 -5.52 7.69 7.33
N THR A 43 -4.37 8.09 7.88
CA THR A 43 -4.08 9.47 8.24
C THR A 43 -4.13 10.40 7.02
N LEU A 44 -3.53 9.99 5.90
CA LEU A 44 -3.56 10.75 4.64
C LEU A 44 -4.99 10.89 4.11
N ALA A 45 -5.75 9.80 4.06
CA ALA A 45 -7.11 9.82 3.55
C ALA A 45 -8.05 10.71 4.37
N ARG A 46 -7.89 10.71 5.71
CA ARG A 46 -8.63 11.61 6.61
C ARG A 46 -8.21 13.07 6.43
N ALA A 47 -6.91 13.34 6.23
CA ALA A 47 -6.41 14.69 5.98
C ALA A 47 -6.97 15.29 4.68
N GLU A 48 -7.26 14.46 3.68
CA GLU A 48 -7.93 14.82 2.42
C GLU A 48 -9.46 14.99 2.58
N GLY A 49 -10.01 14.77 3.78
CA GLY A 49 -11.43 15.00 4.08
C GLY A 49 -12.38 13.86 3.74
N PHE A 50 -11.87 12.67 3.43
CA PHE A 50 -12.72 11.51 3.12
C PHE A 50 -13.20 10.79 4.40
N PRO A 51 -14.42 10.19 4.38
CA PRO A 51 -14.84 9.22 5.39
C PRO A 51 -14.03 7.93 5.22
N VAL A 52 -13.31 7.52 6.26
CA VAL A 52 -12.39 6.37 6.20
C VAL A 52 -12.58 5.44 7.40
N GLU A 53 -12.85 4.17 7.11
CA GLU A 53 -12.73 3.08 8.08
C GLU A 53 -11.46 2.28 7.85
N GLU A 54 -10.88 1.80 8.95
CA GLU A 54 -9.63 1.07 8.97
C GLU A 54 -9.86 -0.34 9.50
N ILE A 55 -9.40 -1.34 8.76
CA ILE A 55 -9.43 -2.74 9.19
C ILE A 55 -8.02 -3.14 9.57
N THR A 56 -7.85 -3.63 10.81
CA THR A 56 -6.56 -3.99 11.38
C THR A 56 -6.51 -5.48 11.76
N GLY A 57 -5.30 -6.02 11.93
CA GLY A 57 -5.11 -7.38 12.44
C GLY A 57 -5.54 -8.49 11.48
N GLY A 58 -5.50 -8.23 10.17
CA GLY A 58 -5.74 -9.20 9.11
C GLY A 58 -6.23 -8.56 7.81
N CYS A 59 -6.01 -9.21 6.67
CA CYS A 59 -6.52 -8.75 5.39
C CYS A 59 -8.05 -8.92 5.27
N PHE A 60 -8.70 -8.18 4.36
CA PHE A 60 -10.12 -8.33 4.00
C PHE A 60 -10.59 -9.79 3.85
N CYS A 61 -9.77 -10.67 3.28
CA CYS A 61 -10.09 -12.09 3.12
C CYS A 61 -10.30 -12.82 4.47
N CYS A 62 -9.48 -12.51 5.48
CA CYS A 62 -9.53 -13.09 6.82
C CYS A 62 -10.45 -12.32 7.78
N ARG A 63 -10.91 -11.13 7.35
CA ARG A 63 -11.70 -10.17 8.12
C ARG A 63 -12.95 -9.74 7.34
N PHE A 64 -13.55 -10.67 6.59
CA PHE A 64 -14.67 -10.36 5.72
C PHE A 64 -15.84 -9.72 6.47
N ASN A 65 -16.19 -10.25 7.66
CA ASN A 65 -17.28 -9.69 8.46
C ASN A 65 -16.94 -8.27 8.93
N THR A 66 -15.68 -8.00 9.31
CA THR A 66 -15.21 -6.66 9.68
C THR A 66 -15.24 -5.69 8.51
N LEU A 67 -14.99 -6.17 7.28
CA LEU A 67 -15.18 -5.39 6.05
C LEU A 67 -16.63 -4.95 5.89
N MET A 68 -17.58 -5.83 6.21
CA MET A 68 -19.00 -5.49 6.18
C MET A 68 -19.38 -4.52 7.29
N ASP A 69 -18.89 -4.73 8.52
CA ASP A 69 -19.12 -3.80 9.63
C ASP A 69 -18.61 -2.39 9.31
N ALA A 70 -17.44 -2.28 8.67
CA ALA A 70 -16.89 -1.01 8.20
C ALA A 70 -17.75 -0.36 7.12
N ALA A 71 -18.23 -1.15 6.13
CA ALA A 71 -19.13 -0.66 5.09
C ALA A 71 -20.47 -0.18 5.67
N ASP A 72 -21.04 -0.90 6.64
CA ASP A 72 -22.28 -0.54 7.32
C ASP A 72 -22.13 0.75 8.13
N LYS A 73 -21.00 0.91 8.85
CA LYS A 73 -20.69 2.13 9.59
C LYS A 73 -20.55 3.34 8.66
N LEU A 74 -19.80 3.21 7.57
CA LEU A 74 -19.71 4.25 6.54
C LEU A 74 -21.07 4.56 5.91
N THR A 75 -21.91 3.55 5.71
CA THR A 75 -23.28 3.73 5.21
C THR A 75 -24.13 4.55 6.18
N ALA A 76 -24.02 4.29 7.48
CA ALA A 76 -24.73 5.05 8.51
C ALA A 76 -24.26 6.51 8.58
N ASP A 77 -22.94 6.74 8.54
CA ASP A 77 -22.33 8.04 8.81
C ASP A 77 -22.26 8.95 7.58
N ALA A 78 -21.89 8.41 6.42
CA ALA A 78 -21.60 9.17 5.20
C ALA A 78 -22.51 8.83 4.01
N ARG A 79 -23.21 7.68 4.06
CA ARG A 79 -24.08 7.16 2.99
C ARG A 79 -23.39 7.19 1.61
N PRO A 80 -22.19 6.60 1.44
CA PRO A 80 -21.47 6.68 0.18
C PRO A 80 -22.24 5.99 -0.95
N ASP A 81 -22.09 6.52 -2.16
CA ASP A 81 -22.54 5.91 -3.41
C ASP A 81 -21.51 4.88 -3.92
N VAL A 82 -20.23 5.08 -3.57
CA VAL A 82 -19.11 4.21 -3.96
C VAL A 82 -18.20 3.92 -2.77
N PHE A 83 -17.88 2.64 -2.58
CA PHE A 83 -16.79 2.21 -1.69
C PHE A 83 -15.51 1.97 -2.49
N ILE A 84 -14.41 2.60 -2.07
CA ILE A 84 -13.08 2.24 -2.55
C ILE A 84 -12.34 1.54 -1.41
N ALA A 85 -12.00 0.27 -1.62
CA ALA A 85 -11.31 -0.55 -0.64
C ALA A 85 -9.88 -0.88 -1.09
N GLU A 86 -8.91 -0.57 -0.23
CA GLU A 86 -7.49 -0.88 -0.36
C GLU A 86 -7.12 -2.06 0.57
N PRO A 87 -6.95 -3.28 0.04
CA PRO A 87 -6.49 -4.43 0.83
C PRO A 87 -4.99 -4.31 1.15
N VAL A 88 -4.54 -5.13 2.11
CA VAL A 88 -3.12 -5.26 2.44
C VAL A 88 -2.29 -5.55 1.19
N GLY A 89 -1.14 -4.87 1.05
CA GLY A 89 -0.29 -5.01 -0.14
C GLY A 89 0.32 -6.40 -0.35
N SER A 90 0.36 -7.27 0.66
CA SER A 90 0.81 -8.65 0.55
C SER A 90 -0.34 -9.65 0.32
N CYS A 91 -1.58 -9.18 0.19
CA CYS A 91 -2.76 -10.04 0.12
C CYS A 91 -3.07 -10.49 -1.31
N THR A 92 -3.46 -11.75 -1.49
CA THR A 92 -3.97 -12.29 -2.77
C THR A 92 -5.22 -13.15 -2.53
N ASP A 93 -5.79 -13.69 -3.61
CA ASP A 93 -7.03 -14.46 -3.64
C ASP A 93 -8.27 -13.63 -3.27
N LEU A 94 -8.21 -12.32 -3.51
CA LEU A 94 -9.26 -11.34 -3.20
C LEU A 94 -10.53 -11.61 -3.99
N ARG A 95 -10.45 -12.13 -5.22
CA ARG A 95 -11.64 -12.54 -5.97
C ARG A 95 -12.41 -13.65 -5.25
N ALA A 96 -11.73 -14.76 -4.96
CA ALA A 96 -12.35 -15.91 -4.32
C ALA A 96 -12.76 -15.64 -2.87
N ALA A 97 -11.98 -14.85 -2.14
CA ALA A 97 -12.17 -14.64 -0.71
C ALA A 97 -13.00 -13.40 -0.34
N VAL A 98 -13.15 -12.44 -1.26
CA VAL A 98 -13.87 -11.18 -1.00
C VAL A 98 -14.91 -10.88 -2.07
N SER A 99 -14.52 -10.75 -3.34
CA SER A 99 -15.46 -10.35 -4.40
C SER A 99 -16.61 -11.35 -4.60
N TYR A 100 -16.33 -12.65 -4.69
CA TYR A 100 -17.37 -13.65 -4.90
C TYR A 100 -18.29 -13.82 -3.68
N PRO A 101 -17.77 -13.89 -2.43
CA PRO A 101 -18.61 -13.85 -1.24
C PRO A 101 -19.49 -12.59 -1.17
N LEU A 102 -18.94 -11.40 -1.45
CA LEU A 102 -19.73 -10.16 -1.52
C LEU A 102 -20.91 -10.30 -2.48
N ARG A 103 -20.63 -10.72 -3.72
CA ARG A 103 -21.65 -10.89 -4.75
C ARG A 103 -22.70 -11.95 -4.38
N ARG A 104 -22.27 -13.09 -3.84
CA ARG A 104 -23.17 -14.21 -3.51
C ARG A 104 -24.04 -13.93 -2.30
N MET A 105 -23.48 -13.30 -1.27
CA MET A 105 -24.16 -13.09 0.02
C MET A 105 -25.00 -11.82 0.04
N TYR A 106 -24.56 -10.78 -0.66
CA TYR A 106 -25.21 -9.46 -0.63
C TYR A 106 -25.90 -9.10 -1.96
N GLY A 107 -25.70 -9.88 -3.02
CA GLY A 107 -26.45 -9.76 -4.27
C GLY A 107 -26.47 -8.33 -4.81
N ASP A 108 -27.69 -7.82 -5.02
CA ASP A 108 -27.93 -6.48 -5.57
C ASP A 108 -27.58 -5.32 -4.63
N ALA A 109 -27.16 -5.59 -3.39
CA ALA A 109 -26.71 -4.53 -2.47
C ALA A 109 -25.35 -3.94 -2.89
N PHE A 110 -24.55 -4.69 -3.67
CA PHE A 110 -23.26 -4.21 -4.18
C PHE A 110 -23.07 -4.57 -5.65
N GLU A 111 -22.75 -3.57 -6.46
CA GLU A 111 -22.12 -3.77 -7.75
C GLU A 111 -20.60 -3.78 -7.58
N ILE A 112 -19.96 -4.87 -8.00
CA ILE A 112 -18.52 -5.04 -7.81
C ILE A 112 -17.79 -4.60 -9.07
N ALA A 113 -17.04 -3.50 -8.96
CA ALA A 113 -16.12 -3.04 -9.98
C ALA A 113 -14.95 -4.03 -10.20
N PRO A 114 -14.34 -4.05 -11.40
CA PRO A 114 -13.17 -4.86 -11.72
C PRO A 114 -12.05 -4.75 -10.68
N LEU A 115 -11.41 -5.88 -10.36
CA LEU A 115 -10.26 -5.89 -9.49
C LEU A 115 -9.05 -5.29 -10.21
N SER A 116 -8.63 -4.11 -9.76
CA SER A 116 -7.40 -3.47 -10.22
C SER A 116 -6.22 -3.91 -9.35
N VAL A 117 -5.10 -4.24 -9.97
CA VAL A 117 -3.84 -4.56 -9.27
C VAL A 117 -2.74 -3.65 -9.77
N LEU A 118 -2.28 -2.76 -8.90
CA LEU A 118 -1.23 -1.79 -9.22
C LEU A 118 0.16 -2.42 -9.10
N VAL A 119 1.05 -2.04 -10.01
CA VAL A 119 2.46 -2.45 -10.00
C VAL A 119 3.39 -1.24 -10.04
N ASP A 120 4.49 -1.33 -9.29
CA ASP A 120 5.65 -0.44 -9.45
C ASP A 120 6.48 -0.93 -10.64
N PRO A 121 6.79 -0.06 -11.62
CA PRO A 121 7.33 -0.49 -12.91
C PRO A 121 8.75 -1.06 -12.77
N ILE A 122 9.58 -0.48 -11.91
CA ILE A 122 10.95 -0.95 -11.67
C ILE A 122 10.93 -2.32 -11.01
N ARG A 123 10.07 -2.51 -10.02
CA ARG A 123 9.91 -3.82 -9.38
C ARG A 123 9.38 -4.86 -10.36
N ALA A 124 8.36 -4.50 -11.14
CA ALA A 124 7.76 -5.43 -12.10
C ALA A 124 8.77 -5.88 -13.16
N LEU A 125 9.60 -4.97 -13.68
CA LEU A 125 10.70 -5.29 -14.61
C LEU A 125 11.66 -6.34 -14.01
N ARG A 126 12.01 -6.22 -12.73
CA ARG A 126 12.91 -7.16 -12.02
C ARG A 126 12.23 -8.50 -11.71
N ILE A 127 10.99 -8.49 -11.24
CA ILE A 127 10.25 -9.73 -10.90
C ILE A 127 9.92 -10.54 -12.15
N LEU A 128 9.62 -9.88 -13.27
CA LEU A 128 9.40 -10.51 -14.57
C LEU A 128 10.70 -10.86 -15.30
N GLU A 129 11.86 -10.60 -14.69
CA GLU A 129 13.19 -10.91 -15.24
C GLU A 129 13.47 -10.23 -16.59
N LEU A 130 12.80 -9.10 -16.84
CA LEU A 130 13.04 -8.23 -18.00
C LEU A 130 14.28 -7.36 -17.80
N GLU A 131 14.64 -7.12 -16.54
CA GLU A 131 15.86 -6.41 -16.14
C GLU A 131 16.53 -7.08 -14.93
N PRO A 132 17.87 -7.04 -14.85
CA PRO A 132 18.58 -7.48 -13.68
C PRO A 132 18.35 -6.52 -12.50
N GLY A 133 18.43 -7.04 -11.28
CA GLY A 133 18.36 -6.22 -10.08
C GLY A 133 18.03 -7.05 -8.85
N ARG A 134 18.04 -6.39 -7.68
CA ARG A 134 17.56 -7.02 -6.46
C ARG A 134 16.08 -7.32 -6.59
N SER A 135 15.69 -8.53 -6.23
CA SER A 135 14.31 -9.03 -6.26
C SER A 135 14.04 -9.82 -5.00
N PHE A 136 12.77 -10.13 -4.76
CA PHE A 136 12.36 -10.94 -3.62
C PHE A 136 12.64 -12.44 -3.84
N SER A 137 12.59 -13.22 -2.77
CA SER A 137 12.61 -14.68 -2.88
C SER A 137 11.44 -15.23 -3.69
N GLU A 138 11.57 -16.47 -4.13
CA GLU A 138 10.56 -17.18 -4.91
C GLU A 138 9.18 -17.18 -4.25
N LYS A 139 9.09 -17.36 -2.93
CA LYS A 139 7.81 -17.40 -2.20
C LYS A 139 7.13 -16.03 -2.13
N VAL A 140 7.89 -14.94 -2.03
CA VAL A 140 7.32 -13.59 -2.11
C VAL A 140 6.94 -13.25 -3.56
N ARG A 141 7.75 -13.67 -4.55
CA ARG A 141 7.42 -13.56 -5.97
C ARG A 141 6.16 -14.35 -6.33
N TYR A 142 5.89 -15.47 -5.66
CA TYR A 142 4.65 -16.22 -5.78
C TYR A 142 3.44 -15.37 -5.38
N VAL A 143 3.49 -14.69 -4.23
CA VAL A 143 2.41 -13.78 -3.80
C VAL A 143 2.16 -12.68 -4.83
N TYR A 144 3.24 -12.06 -5.33
CA TYR A 144 3.17 -11.04 -6.37
C TYR A 144 2.53 -11.55 -7.67
N ASP A 145 2.91 -12.76 -8.11
CA ASP A 145 2.38 -13.40 -9.31
C ASP A 145 0.88 -13.74 -9.15
N ARG A 146 0.46 -14.24 -7.99
CA ARG A 146 -0.95 -14.53 -7.71
C ARG A 146 -1.81 -13.27 -7.70
N GLN A 147 -1.31 -12.14 -7.17
CA GLN A 147 -2.00 -10.86 -7.25
C GLN A 147 -2.26 -10.44 -8.71
N LEU A 148 -1.28 -10.59 -9.59
CA LEU A 148 -1.46 -10.24 -11.01
C LEU A 148 -2.36 -11.24 -11.75
N ALA A 149 -2.29 -12.52 -11.40
CA ALA A 149 -3.11 -13.56 -12.01
C ALA A 149 -4.61 -13.41 -11.72
N GLU A 150 -5.00 -12.79 -10.60
CA GLU A 150 -6.41 -12.53 -10.27
C GLU A 150 -6.93 -11.19 -10.80
N ALA A 151 -6.06 -10.31 -11.30
CA ALA A 151 -6.43 -8.97 -11.72
C ALA A 151 -7.33 -9.00 -12.96
N ASP A 152 -8.40 -8.19 -12.95
CA ASP A 152 -9.12 -7.85 -14.18
C ASP A 152 -8.36 -6.75 -14.95
N VAL A 153 -7.69 -5.87 -14.20
CA VAL A 153 -6.88 -4.77 -14.73
C VAL A 153 -5.54 -4.71 -14.00
N ILE A 154 -4.45 -4.87 -14.73
CA ILE A 154 -3.10 -4.59 -14.22
C ILE A 154 -2.76 -3.14 -14.54
N VAL A 155 -2.49 -2.36 -13.50
CA VAL A 155 -2.18 -0.95 -13.63
C VAL A 155 -0.69 -0.71 -13.38
N VAL A 156 0.07 -0.47 -14.45
CA VAL A 156 1.46 -0.01 -14.38
C VAL A 156 1.47 1.44 -13.93
N ASN A 157 1.64 1.65 -12.62
CA ASN A 157 1.67 2.98 -12.03
C ASN A 157 3.06 3.61 -12.14
N LYS A 158 3.22 4.87 -11.69
CA LYS A 158 4.49 5.60 -11.62
C LYS A 158 5.22 5.64 -12.96
N THR A 159 4.49 5.84 -14.06
CA THR A 159 5.11 5.91 -15.39
C THR A 159 6.08 7.08 -15.54
N ASP A 160 6.02 8.06 -14.64
CA ASP A 160 6.94 9.21 -14.55
C ASP A 160 8.40 8.81 -14.24
N ILE A 161 8.65 7.62 -13.67
CA ILE A 161 10.01 7.14 -13.33
C ILE A 161 10.57 6.09 -14.30
N VAL A 162 9.90 5.86 -15.43
CA VAL A 162 10.32 4.86 -16.43
C VAL A 162 10.19 5.44 -17.84
N ASP A 163 11.19 5.21 -18.69
CA ASP A 163 11.15 5.66 -20.07
C ASP A 163 10.20 4.81 -20.94
N GLY A 164 9.85 5.32 -22.12
CA GLY A 164 8.90 4.68 -23.02
C GLY A 164 9.32 3.30 -23.53
N GLY A 165 10.62 3.03 -23.67
CA GLY A 165 11.11 1.73 -24.13
C GLY A 165 10.96 0.65 -23.08
N ARG A 166 11.39 0.96 -21.84
CA ARG A 166 11.21 0.09 -20.68
C ARG A 166 9.73 -0.13 -20.36
N LEU A 167 8.92 0.93 -20.44
CA LEU A 167 7.47 0.82 -20.25
C LEU A 167 6.82 -0.08 -21.31
N ALA A 168 7.19 0.04 -22.58
CA ALA A 168 6.68 -0.83 -23.64
C ALA A 168 7.06 -2.31 -23.41
N SER A 169 8.31 -2.58 -23.04
CA SER A 169 8.77 -3.93 -22.71
C SER A 169 8.01 -4.52 -21.52
N LEU A 170 7.80 -3.73 -20.46
CA LEU A 170 7.03 -4.15 -19.29
C LEU A 170 5.57 -4.46 -19.65
N ARG A 171 4.91 -3.57 -20.41
CA ARG A 171 3.52 -3.78 -20.84
C ARG A 171 3.37 -5.04 -21.68
N GLN A 172 4.32 -5.30 -22.58
CA GLN A 172 4.34 -6.53 -23.37
C GLN A 172 4.50 -7.77 -22.48
N GLY A 173 5.49 -7.78 -21.58
CA GLY A 173 5.72 -8.92 -20.69
C GLY A 173 4.54 -9.21 -19.75
N LEU A 174 3.84 -8.17 -19.27
CA LEU A 174 2.61 -8.32 -18.50
C LEU A 174 1.47 -8.91 -19.33
N ALA A 175 1.26 -8.41 -20.54
CA ALA A 175 0.20 -8.90 -21.44
C ALA A 175 0.44 -10.36 -21.88
N GLU A 176 1.70 -10.75 -22.10
CA GLU A 176 2.07 -12.13 -22.44
C GLU A 176 1.86 -13.10 -21.26
N ARG A 177 2.23 -12.68 -20.04
CA ARG A 177 2.13 -13.53 -18.85
C ARG A 177 0.72 -13.58 -18.26
N TYR A 178 -0.05 -12.50 -18.37
CA TYR A 178 -1.40 -12.36 -17.80
C TYR A 178 -2.41 -11.95 -18.89
N PRO A 179 -2.69 -12.83 -19.88
CA PRO A 179 -3.51 -12.49 -21.04
C PRO A 179 -4.98 -12.20 -20.72
N GLN A 180 -5.45 -12.56 -19.52
CA GLN A 180 -6.82 -12.29 -19.05
C GLN A 180 -6.99 -10.86 -18.52
N ALA A 181 -5.89 -10.19 -18.15
CA ALA A 181 -5.92 -8.88 -17.54
C ALA A 181 -5.65 -7.77 -18.57
N GLU A 182 -6.41 -6.69 -18.50
CA GLU A 182 -6.13 -5.49 -19.26
C GLU A 182 -4.93 -4.75 -18.66
N VAL A 183 -3.96 -4.32 -19.48
CA VAL A 183 -2.77 -3.59 -19.00
C VAL A 183 -2.85 -2.09 -19.31
N ILE A 184 -3.08 -1.30 -18.27
CA ILE A 184 -3.15 0.16 -18.31
C ILE A 184 -1.90 0.77 -17.68
N ALA A 185 -1.40 1.87 -18.25
CA ALA A 185 -0.23 2.59 -17.74
C ALA A 185 -0.65 3.99 -17.29
N MET A 186 -0.21 4.41 -16.09
CA MET A 186 -0.54 5.71 -15.52
C MET A 186 0.53 6.23 -14.56
N SER A 187 0.50 7.53 -14.27
CA SER A 187 1.10 8.11 -13.07
C SER A 187 0.01 8.69 -12.19
N ALA A 188 -0.28 8.04 -11.06
CA ALA A 188 -1.18 8.62 -10.07
C ALA A 188 -0.63 9.92 -9.47
N ARG A 189 0.69 10.14 -9.50
CA ARG A 189 1.32 11.36 -9.01
C ARG A 189 1.06 12.52 -9.96
N GLU A 190 1.44 12.37 -11.22
CA GLU A 190 1.32 13.44 -12.24
C GLU A 190 -0.10 13.57 -12.80
N GLY A 191 -0.93 12.52 -12.68
CA GLY A 191 -2.26 12.45 -13.26
C GLY A 191 -2.28 11.94 -14.70
N ASP A 192 -1.13 11.57 -15.26
CA ASP A 192 -1.03 11.05 -16.62
C ASP A 192 -1.68 9.67 -16.74
N GLY A 193 -2.50 9.46 -17.78
CA GLY A 193 -3.12 8.16 -18.09
C GLY A 193 -4.21 7.68 -17.12
N VAL A 194 -4.51 8.42 -16.05
CA VAL A 194 -5.47 8.00 -15.02
C VAL A 194 -6.90 7.87 -15.53
N ALA A 195 -7.28 8.66 -16.56
CA ALA A 195 -8.62 8.61 -17.15
C ALA A 195 -8.97 7.22 -17.69
N GLY A 196 -8.03 6.55 -18.37
CA GLY A 196 -8.27 5.20 -18.89
C GLY A 196 -8.51 4.18 -17.79
N TRP A 197 -7.83 4.31 -16.64
CA TRP A 197 -8.09 3.47 -15.48
C TRP A 197 -9.45 3.80 -14.84
N PHE A 198 -9.77 5.08 -14.67
CA PHE A 198 -11.05 5.52 -14.11
C PHE A 198 -12.25 5.00 -14.92
N ASP A 199 -12.24 5.23 -16.23
CA ASP A 199 -13.30 4.75 -17.13
C ASP A 199 -13.50 3.24 -17.00
N ARG A 200 -12.39 2.50 -16.87
CA ARG A 200 -12.44 1.03 -16.77
C ARG A 200 -13.06 0.54 -15.46
N VAL A 201 -12.75 1.19 -14.34
CA VAL A 201 -13.27 0.79 -13.01
C VAL A 201 -14.67 1.32 -12.73
N THR A 202 -15.08 2.43 -13.34
CA THR A 202 -16.44 2.98 -13.20
C THR A 202 -17.41 2.44 -14.25
N GLY A 203 -16.92 1.99 -15.41
CA GLY A 203 -17.75 1.57 -16.54
C GLY A 203 -17.92 0.06 -16.72
N GLY A 204 -17.32 -0.77 -15.86
CA GLY A 204 -17.31 -2.23 -16.02
C GLY A 204 -17.82 -2.97 -14.78
N ALA A 205 -18.41 -4.13 -15.00
CA ALA A 205 -18.66 -5.12 -13.96
C ALA A 205 -17.47 -6.07 -13.81
N LEU A 206 -17.37 -6.73 -12.65
CA LEU A 206 -16.40 -7.80 -12.39
C LEU A 206 -16.37 -8.84 -13.52
N GLY A 207 -15.17 -9.25 -13.94
CA GLY A 207 -14.99 -10.34 -14.90
C GLY A 207 -15.64 -11.64 -14.41
N LEU A 208 -16.18 -12.45 -15.33
CA LEU A 208 -16.82 -13.72 -15.01
C LEU A 208 -15.84 -14.90 -14.89
N ASP A 209 -14.54 -14.66 -15.04
CA ASP A 209 -13.55 -15.74 -15.06
C ASP A 209 -13.38 -16.43 -13.70
N ALA A 210 -12.86 -17.66 -13.72
CA ALA A 210 -12.52 -18.36 -12.48
C ALA A 210 -11.38 -17.63 -11.74
N SER A 211 -11.41 -17.64 -10.41
CA SER A 211 -10.26 -17.17 -9.62
C SER A 211 -9.07 -18.12 -9.87
N PRO A 212 -7.83 -17.62 -9.99
CA PRO A 212 -6.68 -18.51 -10.07
C PRO A 212 -6.58 -19.39 -8.81
N ASP A 213 -6.04 -20.60 -8.96
CA ASP A 213 -5.70 -21.43 -7.82
C ASP A 213 -4.54 -20.82 -7.03
N VAL A 214 -4.68 -20.86 -5.71
CA VAL A 214 -3.71 -20.36 -4.74
C VAL A 214 -3.35 -21.49 -3.78
N ASP A 215 -2.05 -21.77 -3.71
CA ASP A 215 -1.45 -22.62 -2.69
C ASP A 215 -1.26 -21.78 -1.42
N TYR A 216 -2.12 -22.03 -0.44
CA TYR A 216 -2.13 -21.31 0.83
C TYR A 216 -0.91 -21.62 1.72
N GLU A 217 -0.20 -22.71 1.48
CA GLU A 217 1.06 -22.97 2.18
C GLU A 217 2.15 -22.04 1.65
N THR A 218 2.38 -22.07 0.33
CA THR A 218 3.36 -21.17 -0.32
C THR A 218 3.01 -19.69 -0.11
N TYR A 219 1.72 -19.33 -0.18
CA TYR A 219 1.26 -17.98 0.11
C TYR A 219 1.59 -17.56 1.55
N ALA A 220 1.26 -18.38 2.55
CA ALA A 220 1.54 -18.08 3.96
C ALA A 220 3.05 -17.93 4.23
N GLU A 221 3.87 -18.78 3.62
CA GLU A 221 5.32 -18.67 3.73
C GLU A 221 5.84 -17.38 3.08
N GLY A 222 5.31 -17.01 1.92
CA GLY A 222 5.64 -15.75 1.24
C GLY A 222 5.30 -14.52 2.08
N GLU A 223 4.13 -14.50 2.73
CA GLU A 223 3.78 -13.42 3.66
C GLU A 223 4.66 -13.42 4.90
N ALA A 224 4.95 -14.59 5.47
CA ALA A 224 5.78 -14.70 6.67
C ALA A 224 7.21 -14.20 6.43
N LEU A 225 7.74 -14.26 5.21
CA LEU A 225 9.05 -13.72 4.85
C LEU A 225 9.12 -12.20 4.87
N LEU A 226 7.98 -11.51 4.72
CA LEU A 226 7.89 -10.07 4.87
C LEU A 226 7.82 -9.76 6.37
N GLY A 227 8.87 -9.13 6.90
CA GLY A 227 8.88 -8.55 8.23
C GLY A 227 8.17 -7.20 8.24
N TRP A 228 7.47 -6.94 9.34
CA TRP A 228 6.65 -5.75 9.53
C TRP A 228 7.14 -5.00 10.76
N LEU A 229 7.21 -3.67 10.65
CA LEU A 229 7.47 -2.77 11.75
C LEU A 229 6.56 -1.55 11.65
N ASN A 230 5.92 -1.18 12.75
CA ASN A 230 5.21 0.08 12.93
C ASN A 230 5.77 0.81 14.13
N ALA A 231 5.96 2.12 14.00
CA ALA A 231 6.37 2.95 15.11
C ALA A 231 5.68 4.31 15.06
N THR A 232 5.27 4.79 16.24
CA THR A 232 4.88 6.17 16.49
C THR A 232 5.91 6.76 17.44
N VAL A 233 6.52 7.86 17.01
CA VAL A 233 7.67 8.47 17.67
C VAL A 233 7.45 9.97 17.75
N ARG A 234 7.51 10.53 18.95
CA ARG A 234 7.58 11.97 19.13
C ARG A 234 9.02 12.45 19.01
N VAL A 235 9.27 13.32 18.03
CA VAL A 235 10.60 13.93 17.81
C VAL A 235 10.60 15.37 18.29
N THR A 236 11.65 15.76 19.01
CA THR A 236 11.81 17.11 19.59
C THR A 236 13.26 17.55 19.50
N ALA A 237 13.51 18.86 19.46
CA ALA A 237 14.86 19.41 19.55
C ALA A 237 14.90 20.68 20.42
N GLY A 238 16.09 21.02 20.94
CA GLY A 238 16.31 22.27 21.69
C GLY A 238 16.30 23.55 20.84
N ALA A 239 16.29 23.41 19.51
CA ALA A 239 16.16 24.47 18.52
C ALA A 239 15.44 23.90 17.27
N PRO A 240 14.77 24.74 16.45
CA PRO A 240 14.07 24.29 15.27
C PRO A 240 14.96 23.45 14.34
N PHE A 241 14.43 22.35 13.81
CA PHE A 241 15.16 21.43 12.93
C PHE A 241 14.42 21.18 11.62
N ASP A 242 15.16 20.81 10.58
CA ASP A 242 14.59 20.42 9.29
C ASP A 242 14.02 19.00 9.38
N GLY A 243 12.70 18.89 9.54
CA GLY A 243 12.01 17.61 9.57
C GLY A 243 12.11 16.82 8.26
N ASN A 244 12.25 17.50 7.11
CA ASN A 244 12.46 16.81 5.83
C ASN A 244 13.85 16.17 5.75
N ALA A 245 14.87 16.80 6.35
CA ALA A 245 16.21 16.23 6.46
C ALA A 245 16.21 15.01 7.39
N LEU A 246 15.54 15.10 8.55
CA LEU A 246 15.34 13.97 9.46
C LEU A 246 14.77 12.74 8.74
N LEU A 247 13.66 12.89 8.00
CA LEU A 247 13.04 11.76 7.30
C LEU A 247 14.01 11.09 6.31
N ARG A 248 14.74 11.88 5.52
CA ARG A 248 15.72 11.33 4.55
C ARG A 248 16.87 10.61 5.25
N GLU A 249 17.35 11.16 6.36
CA GLU A 249 18.41 10.57 7.17
C GLU A 249 17.97 9.23 7.74
N LEU A 250 16.79 9.17 8.38
CA LEU A 250 16.24 7.92 8.92
C LEU A 250 16.07 6.87 7.82
N ALA A 251 15.51 7.24 6.67
CA ALA A 251 15.33 6.34 5.54
C ALA A 251 16.66 5.77 5.04
N GLY A 252 17.69 6.62 4.92
CA GLY A 252 19.03 6.20 4.52
C GLY A 252 19.67 5.24 5.51
N ARG A 253 19.59 5.55 6.82
CA ARG A 253 20.13 4.68 7.88
C ARG A 253 19.42 3.33 7.91
N ILE A 254 18.09 3.32 7.84
CA ILE A 254 17.28 2.09 7.81
C ILE A 254 17.65 1.25 6.58
N ALA A 255 17.72 1.86 5.39
CA ALA A 255 18.08 1.16 4.16
C ALA A 255 19.46 0.48 4.25
N VAL A 256 20.44 1.18 4.83
CA VAL A 256 21.79 0.62 5.06
C VAL A 256 21.75 -0.54 6.04
N THR A 257 21.01 -0.44 7.14
CA THR A 257 20.94 -1.51 8.16
C THR A 257 20.17 -2.73 7.68
N VAL A 258 19.05 -2.55 6.96
CA VAL A 258 18.32 -3.66 6.31
C VAL A 258 19.21 -4.34 5.27
N GLY A 259 20.10 -3.57 4.63
CA GLY A 259 21.26 -4.08 3.91
C GLY A 259 20.87 -4.94 2.70
N ALA A 260 21.08 -6.25 2.80
CA ALA A 260 20.77 -7.20 1.73
C ALA A 260 19.27 -7.52 1.61
N GLY A 261 18.48 -7.30 2.66
CA GLY A 261 17.02 -7.46 2.61
C GLY A 261 16.38 -6.51 1.60
N GLU A 262 15.35 -6.97 0.90
CA GLU A 262 14.62 -6.15 -0.05
C GLU A 262 13.51 -5.37 0.66
N ILE A 263 13.60 -4.04 0.63
CA ILE A 263 12.55 -3.17 1.19
C ILE A 263 11.35 -3.19 0.24
N ALA A 264 10.27 -3.82 0.69
CA ALA A 264 9.01 -3.80 -0.01
C ALA A 264 8.42 -2.40 0.00
N HIS A 265 8.38 -1.76 1.17
CA HIS A 265 7.98 -0.36 1.32
C HIS A 265 8.40 0.17 2.69
N LEU A 266 9.03 1.33 2.71
CA LEU A 266 9.16 2.17 3.89
C LEU A 266 8.36 3.44 3.64
N LYS A 267 7.42 3.75 4.53
CA LYS A 267 6.63 4.98 4.52
C LYS A 267 6.79 5.68 5.85
N MET A 268 7.06 6.98 5.81
CA MET A 268 7.11 7.82 6.99
C MET A 268 6.29 9.08 6.80
N THR A 269 5.58 9.48 7.84
CA THR A 269 4.98 10.82 7.96
C THR A 269 5.55 11.55 9.13
N LEU A 270 5.77 12.85 8.98
CA LEU A 270 6.11 13.75 10.07
C LEU A 270 5.14 14.92 10.08
N THR A 271 4.31 14.99 11.11
CA THR A 271 3.33 16.06 11.31
C THR A 271 3.88 17.06 12.33
N ALA A 272 3.93 18.34 11.98
CA ALA A 272 4.37 19.39 12.89
C ALA A 272 3.38 19.57 14.05
N GLU A 273 3.87 19.66 15.29
CA GLU A 273 3.00 19.89 16.45
C GLU A 273 2.38 21.30 16.44
N GLU A 274 3.13 22.29 15.95
CA GLU A 274 2.73 23.70 15.93
C GLU A 274 1.69 23.98 14.85
N LEU A 275 1.71 23.20 13.78
CA LEU A 275 0.77 23.29 12.66
C LEU A 275 0.39 21.90 12.16
N PRO A 276 -0.64 21.25 12.73
CA PRO A 276 -1.03 19.88 12.38
C PRO A 276 -1.41 19.67 10.91
N SER A 277 -1.68 20.73 10.15
CA SER A 277 -1.93 20.68 8.71
C SER A 277 -0.65 20.63 7.86
N ASP A 278 0.54 20.85 8.45
CA ASP A 278 1.82 20.75 7.76
C ASP A 278 2.44 19.37 8.02
N ILE A 279 2.52 18.57 6.96
CA ILE A 279 2.93 17.17 7.01
C ILE A 279 3.97 16.90 5.92
N ALA A 280 5.07 16.25 6.30
CA ALA A 280 5.97 15.63 5.34
C ALA A 280 5.64 14.15 5.19
N VAL A 281 5.79 13.63 3.96
CA VAL A 281 5.58 12.22 3.63
C VAL A 281 6.77 11.74 2.83
N LEU A 282 7.45 10.70 3.31
CA LEU A 282 8.56 10.04 2.62
C LEU A 282 8.18 8.60 2.26
N ASN A 283 8.53 8.19 1.05
CA ASN A 283 8.43 6.82 0.57
C ASN A 283 9.80 6.30 0.12
N LEU A 284 10.09 5.05 0.44
CA LEU A 284 11.21 4.31 -0.11
C LEU A 284 10.71 2.92 -0.53
N VAL A 285 10.95 2.57 -1.79
CA VAL A 285 10.49 1.31 -2.38
C VAL A 285 11.69 0.71 -3.11
N ALA A 286 12.10 -0.50 -2.74
CA ALA A 286 13.40 -1.10 -3.05
C ALA A 286 14.58 -0.38 -2.35
N GLY A 287 15.45 -1.15 -1.70
CA GLY A 287 16.53 -0.60 -0.88
C GLY A 287 17.66 0.06 -1.67
N ASP A 288 17.72 -0.20 -2.98
CA ASP A 288 18.70 0.38 -3.91
C ASP A 288 18.18 1.63 -4.65
N ARG A 289 16.94 2.05 -4.39
CA ARG A 289 16.40 3.32 -4.88
C ARG A 289 16.54 4.40 -3.81
N GLY A 290 16.61 5.66 -4.25
CA GLY A 290 16.56 6.80 -3.34
C GLY A 290 15.18 6.95 -2.72
N ALA A 291 15.13 7.45 -1.48
CA ALA A 291 13.88 7.85 -0.86
C ALA A 291 13.29 9.09 -1.58
N GLU A 292 11.97 9.11 -1.73
CA GLU A 292 11.21 10.17 -2.37
C GLU A 292 10.32 10.89 -1.37
N MET A 293 10.32 12.22 -1.41
CA MET A 293 9.38 13.05 -0.66
C MET A 293 8.11 13.24 -1.49
N ALA A 294 6.98 12.71 -1.02
CA ALA A 294 5.68 12.98 -1.62
C ALA A 294 5.13 14.35 -1.17
N HIS A 295 5.35 14.70 0.10
CA HIS A 295 5.05 16.02 0.66
C HIS A 295 6.20 16.48 1.54
N THR A 296 6.39 17.79 1.67
CA THR A 296 7.46 18.38 2.47
C THR A 296 6.90 19.41 3.44
N LEU A 297 7.42 19.42 4.66
CA LEU A 297 7.17 20.49 5.62
C LEU A 297 7.65 21.83 5.02
N LYS A 298 6.90 22.90 5.25
CA LYS A 298 7.17 24.22 4.68
C LYS A 298 8.25 24.99 5.44
N ALA A 299 8.45 24.66 6.70
CA ALA A 299 9.41 25.30 7.59
C ALA A 299 10.05 24.28 8.54
N PRO A 300 11.19 24.63 9.16
CA PRO A 300 11.70 23.90 10.33
C PRO A 300 10.67 23.85 11.46
N ILE A 301 10.70 22.77 12.25
CA ILE A 301 9.77 22.50 13.35
C ILE A 301 10.53 22.39 14.68
N ASP A 302 9.88 22.65 15.81
CA ASP A 302 10.46 22.42 17.14
C ASP A 302 10.16 21.00 17.64
N ALA A 303 8.98 20.49 17.29
CA ALA A 303 8.53 19.14 17.60
C ALA A 303 7.59 18.57 16.52
N GLY A 304 7.50 17.25 16.45
CA GLY A 304 6.58 16.59 15.53
C GLY A 304 6.29 15.14 15.91
N GLU A 305 5.18 14.64 15.40
CA GLU A 305 4.83 13.22 15.47
C GLU A 305 5.29 12.52 14.19
N LEU A 306 6.19 11.54 14.36
CA LEU A 306 6.67 10.66 13.32
C LEU A 306 5.90 9.33 13.37
N ILE A 307 5.23 8.98 12.27
CA ILE A 307 4.70 7.62 12.06
C ILE A 307 5.58 6.95 11.01
N LEU A 308 6.04 5.73 11.31
CA LEU A 308 6.92 4.93 10.46
C LEU A 308 6.29 3.55 10.25
N ASN A 309 6.05 3.20 8.99
CA ASN A 309 5.67 1.84 8.59
C ASN A 309 6.76 1.27 7.67
N LEU A 310 7.38 0.17 8.07
CA LEU A 310 8.43 -0.51 7.33
C LEU A 310 8.01 -1.96 7.06
N ARG A 311 8.13 -2.35 5.79
CA ARG A 311 7.85 -3.68 5.27
C ARG A 311 9.03 -4.10 4.40
N ALA A 312 9.66 -5.22 4.75
CA ALA A 312 10.83 -5.71 4.02
C ALA A 312 10.94 -7.23 4.13
N GLU A 313 11.55 -7.86 3.14
CA GLU A 313 11.94 -9.27 3.23
C GLU A 313 13.16 -9.42 4.14
N ALA A 314 12.89 -9.46 5.44
CA ALA A 314 13.86 -9.45 6.52
C ALA A 314 13.21 -9.92 7.82
N ASP A 315 14.04 -10.25 8.81
CA ASP A 315 13.53 -10.56 10.14
C ASP A 315 12.92 -9.31 10.81
N PRO A 316 11.72 -9.39 11.42
CA PRO A 316 11.12 -8.25 12.11
C PRO A 316 12.02 -7.64 13.19
N GLU A 317 12.82 -8.45 13.89
CA GLU A 317 13.76 -7.98 14.91
C GLU A 317 14.85 -7.09 14.28
N LEU A 318 15.32 -7.45 13.07
CA LEU A 318 16.25 -6.62 12.30
C LEU A 318 15.62 -5.27 11.93
N LEU A 319 14.33 -5.25 11.59
CA LEU A 319 13.62 -4.01 11.25
C LEU A 319 13.48 -3.10 12.46
N HIS A 320 13.14 -3.68 13.61
CA HIS A 320 13.08 -2.99 14.89
C HIS A 320 14.43 -2.36 15.24
N ASP A 321 15.50 -3.15 15.19
CA ASP A 321 16.85 -2.67 15.50
C ASP A 321 17.31 -1.59 14.52
N ALA A 322 16.97 -1.72 13.23
CA ALA A 322 17.27 -0.72 12.21
C ALA A 322 16.58 0.63 12.51
N ALA A 323 15.29 0.61 12.85
CA ALA A 323 14.55 1.83 13.17
C ALA A 323 15.08 2.50 14.44
N LEU A 324 15.30 1.74 15.52
CA LEU A 324 15.84 2.31 16.75
C LEU A 324 17.28 2.81 16.59
N ALA A 325 18.11 2.12 15.81
CA ALA A 325 19.46 2.58 15.50
C ALA A 325 19.45 3.87 14.68
N ALA A 326 18.52 4.01 13.74
CA ALA A 326 18.36 5.24 12.96
C ALA A 326 17.95 6.43 13.85
N LEU A 327 16.98 6.23 14.74
CA LEU A 327 16.54 7.26 15.70
C LEU A 327 17.67 7.68 16.65
N ARG A 328 18.38 6.72 17.25
CA ARG A 328 19.57 7.00 18.10
C ARG A 328 20.68 7.72 17.33
N GLY A 329 20.85 7.38 16.06
CA GLY A 329 21.78 8.06 15.16
C GLY A 329 21.46 9.54 15.04
N TRP A 330 20.19 9.88 14.81
CA TRP A 330 19.73 11.27 14.72
C TRP A 330 19.87 12.04 16.04
N GLU A 331 19.55 11.41 17.18
CA GLU A 331 19.74 11.99 18.52
C GLU A 331 21.21 12.34 18.79
N ALA A 332 22.14 11.49 18.35
CA ALA A 332 23.56 11.65 18.61
C ALA A 332 24.22 12.80 17.80
N GLU A 333 23.58 13.26 16.72
CA GLU A 333 24.16 14.29 15.85
C GLU A 333 24.11 15.71 16.42
N ALA A 334 23.15 16.02 17.30
CA ALA A 334 23.05 17.34 17.90
C ALA A 334 22.45 17.29 19.31
N ALA A 335 23.06 18.04 20.23
CA ALA A 335 22.59 18.16 21.59
C ALA A 335 21.15 18.72 21.63
N GLY A 336 20.30 18.09 22.43
CA GLY A 336 18.90 18.50 22.60
C GLY A 336 17.92 17.85 21.64
N ARG A 337 18.36 17.08 20.63
CA ARG A 337 17.49 16.19 19.85
C ARG A 337 17.04 15.00 20.69
N ARG A 338 15.76 14.64 20.59
CA ARG A 338 15.18 13.48 21.29
C ARG A 338 14.07 12.85 20.48
N ALA A 339 14.11 11.52 20.36
CA ALA A 339 13.10 10.68 19.75
C ALA A 339 12.48 9.77 20.82
N ALA A 340 11.31 10.16 21.32
CA ALA A 340 10.55 9.37 22.27
C ALA A 340 9.64 8.40 21.51
N VAL A 341 9.88 7.11 21.64
CA VAL A 341 9.05 6.07 21.02
C VAL A 341 7.80 5.88 21.89
N ASP A 342 6.65 6.32 21.40
CA ASP A 342 5.36 6.18 22.08
C ASP A 342 4.79 4.78 21.88
N HIS A 343 4.96 4.24 20.66
CA HIS A 343 4.57 2.89 20.29
C HIS A 343 5.55 2.32 19.27
N ILE A 344 5.89 1.04 19.42
CA ILE A 344 6.64 0.29 18.42
C ILE A 344 6.20 -1.17 18.49
N GLU A 345 5.99 -1.76 17.32
CA GLU A 345 5.68 -3.17 17.18
C GLU A 345 6.32 -3.72 15.91
N HIS A 346 6.70 -4.99 15.95
CA HIS A 346 7.24 -5.72 14.82
C HIS A 346 6.80 -7.17 14.85
N PHE A 347 6.44 -7.72 13.70
CA PHE A 347 5.87 -9.06 13.59
C PHE A 347 6.00 -9.64 12.18
N ARG A 348 5.64 -10.92 12.05
CA ARG A 348 5.37 -11.57 10.75
C ARG A 348 3.86 -11.69 10.58
N PRO A 349 3.31 -11.46 9.39
CA PRO A 349 1.89 -11.69 9.14
C PRO A 349 1.48 -13.11 9.55
N ALA A 350 0.28 -13.23 10.10
CA ALA A 350 -0.30 -14.53 10.38
C ALA A 350 -0.62 -15.27 9.07
N LYS A 351 -0.70 -16.60 9.14
CA LYS A 351 -1.16 -17.42 8.02
C LYS A 351 -2.54 -16.95 7.55
N PRO A 352 -2.75 -16.75 6.24
CA PRO A 352 -4.06 -16.43 5.69
C PRO A 352 -5.06 -17.57 5.91
N GLU A 353 -6.14 -17.25 6.62
CA GLU A 353 -7.29 -18.12 6.84
C GLU A 353 -8.56 -17.36 6.45
N PRO A 354 -8.95 -17.41 5.16
CA PRO A 354 -10.09 -16.66 4.67
C PRO A 354 -11.38 -17.06 5.40
N THR A 355 -12.20 -16.07 5.75
CA THR A 355 -13.52 -16.32 6.37
C THR A 355 -14.43 -17.08 5.40
N TYR A 356 -14.35 -16.71 4.12
CA TYR A 356 -15.05 -17.36 3.03
C TYR A 356 -14.07 -17.55 1.87
N ARG A 357 -14.27 -18.60 1.07
CA ARG A 357 -13.55 -18.81 -0.18
C ARG A 357 -14.43 -19.52 -1.19
N MET A 358 -14.60 -18.93 -2.37
CA MET A 358 -15.42 -19.46 -3.45
C MET A 358 -14.60 -19.52 -4.74
N ALA A 359 -14.55 -20.66 -5.42
CA ALA A 359 -13.75 -20.80 -6.64
C ALA A 359 -14.36 -20.04 -7.85
N THR A 360 -15.69 -19.86 -7.83
CA THR A 360 -16.46 -19.22 -8.92
C THR A 360 -17.46 -18.20 -8.38
N ALA A 361 -17.79 -17.21 -9.22
CA ALA A 361 -18.83 -16.23 -8.93
C ALA A 361 -20.26 -16.82 -8.96
N THR A 362 -20.46 -17.94 -9.64
CA THR A 362 -21.75 -18.63 -9.75
C THR A 362 -21.94 -19.70 -8.67
N ALA A 363 -23.21 -19.94 -8.32
CA ALA A 363 -23.67 -20.73 -7.17
C ALA A 363 -23.20 -22.18 -7.16
#